data_AF-A0A6G3D159-F1
#
_entry.id   AF-A0A6G3D159-F1
#
_cell.length_a   1.000
_cell.length_b   1.000
_cell.length_c   1.000
_cell.angle_alpha   90.00
_cell.angle_beta   90.00
_cell.angle_gamma   90.00
#
_symmetry.space_group_name_H-M   'P 1'
#
loop_
_entity.id
_entity.type
_entity.pdbx_description
1 polymer ?
#
loop_
_entity_poly.entity_id
_entity_poly.type
_entity_poly.pdbx_seq_one_letter_code
_entity_poly.pdbx_strand_id
1 'polypeptide(L)'
;VTVVSGLAASWLAAVLIVRCGVRRPVWPALLASLALWCDVASGRTTFALGVALALAACVPLVRERRLWLAAGYAALATMASPVAGLFLAVVGAAFLLVRDWRRALVLLIPPAAVVGLTTLFFPFTGEQPMPFARIWPPVVLGLAVTVLAPRTWRVARWSGAVYAFGTVLTYLIASPVGTNVERFAELFAPAVLLAALLTAPPALTAARSRRLVSGLLAVAVVYSAGWVGKKTADDLKVSTVVPAWAAETDGVVDALKGLGADRTRVEVVPARNHREATLLAPHVNLARGWNRQLDVERGRIFYDGTFSAATYRQWLDRWAVGFVVAPLGKPDGPARAEAELVRDPGLRPAWLEPVWRDAHWQVFRVRDAVPLVSAPGSVVTAAPADLVLRVERPGPVTVRIAWSPWLRSDGGCLTQDGEFTRLTVEAPGEYRISSRYGPSPGAGGHC
;
A
#
# COMPACT_ATOMS: atom_id res chain seq x y z
N VAL A 1 -9.92 -13.72 -8.53
CA VAL A 1 -8.70 -13.94 -7.69
C VAL A 1 -9.02 -13.80 -6.21
N THR A 2 -9.50 -12.64 -5.74
CA THR A 2 -9.73 -12.35 -4.31
C THR A 2 -10.55 -13.41 -3.57
N VAL A 3 -11.70 -13.81 -4.12
CA VAL A 3 -12.58 -14.84 -3.54
C VAL A 3 -11.87 -16.20 -3.41
N VAL A 4 -11.15 -16.60 -4.47
CA VAL A 4 -10.38 -17.86 -4.49
C VAL A 4 -9.27 -17.82 -3.44
N SER A 5 -8.57 -16.68 -3.30
CA SER A 5 -7.57 -16.48 -2.25
C SER A 5 -8.18 -16.60 -0.84
N GLY A 6 -9.37 -16.02 -0.62
CA GLY A 6 -10.10 -16.13 0.64
C GLY A 6 -10.49 -17.56 0.99
N LEU A 7 -11.02 -18.31 0.02
CA LEU A 7 -11.35 -19.73 0.17
C LEU A 7 -10.11 -20.58 0.49
N ALA A 8 -9.03 -20.40 -0.28
CA ALA A 8 -7.77 -21.11 -0.08
C ALA A 8 -7.16 -20.79 1.28
N ALA A 9 -7.09 -19.51 1.66
CA ALA A 9 -6.56 -19.09 2.95
C ALA A 9 -7.38 -19.68 4.11
N SER A 10 -8.72 -19.62 4.03
CA SER A 10 -9.62 -20.19 5.06
C SER A 10 -9.38 -21.68 5.26
N TRP A 11 -9.30 -22.43 4.15
CA TRP A 11 -9.02 -23.88 4.19
C TRP A 11 -7.62 -24.18 4.77
N LEU A 12 -6.59 -23.48 4.30
CA LEU A 12 -5.21 -23.66 4.78
C LEU A 12 -5.05 -23.30 6.26
N ALA A 13 -5.72 -22.24 6.74
CA ALA A 13 -5.74 -21.89 8.16
C ALA A 13 -6.40 -23.00 8.99
N ALA A 14 -7.54 -23.53 8.54
CA ALA A 14 -8.20 -24.64 9.22
C ALA A 14 -7.32 -25.90 9.28
N VAL A 15 -6.68 -26.26 8.15
CA VAL A 15 -5.71 -27.37 8.08
C VAL A 15 -4.56 -27.15 9.06
N LEU A 16 -3.98 -25.94 9.10
CA LEU A 16 -2.88 -25.60 9.99
C LEU A 16 -3.29 -25.75 11.48
N ILE A 17 -4.45 -25.22 11.86
CA ILE A 17 -5.00 -25.30 13.22
C ILE A 17 -5.19 -26.76 13.65
N VAL A 18 -5.77 -27.60 12.78
CA VAL A 18 -5.95 -29.05 13.04
C VAL A 18 -4.61 -29.76 13.17
N ARG A 19 -3.65 -29.49 12.27
CA ARG A 19 -2.32 -30.13 12.29
C ARG A 19 -1.49 -29.73 13.52
N CYS A 20 -1.67 -28.52 14.03
CA CYS A 20 -1.04 -28.05 15.26
C CYS A 20 -1.62 -28.67 16.54
N GLY A 21 -2.69 -29.47 16.45
CA GLY A 21 -3.26 -30.17 17.61
C GLY A 21 -4.03 -29.25 18.58
N VAL A 22 -4.60 -28.17 18.06
CA VAL A 22 -5.44 -27.24 18.85
C VAL A 22 -6.68 -27.98 19.35
N ARG A 23 -7.04 -27.79 20.63
CA ARG A 23 -8.28 -28.35 21.19
C ARG A 23 -9.49 -27.63 20.62
N ARG A 24 -10.51 -28.40 20.23
CA ARG A 24 -11.75 -27.89 19.60
C ARG A 24 -11.43 -26.96 18.40
N PRO A 25 -10.76 -27.47 17.36
CA PRO A 25 -10.17 -26.65 16.30
C PRO A 25 -11.18 -25.90 15.44
N VAL A 26 -12.45 -26.33 15.44
CA VAL A 26 -13.53 -25.73 14.63
C VAL A 26 -13.71 -24.24 14.95
N TRP A 27 -13.79 -23.86 16.22
CA TRP A 27 -14.07 -22.47 16.59
C TRP A 27 -12.93 -21.49 16.23
N PRO A 28 -11.65 -21.80 16.54
CA PRO A 28 -10.54 -20.99 16.04
C PRO A 28 -10.47 -20.94 14.51
N ALA A 29 -10.80 -22.04 13.80
CA ALA A 29 -10.79 -22.07 12.34
C ALA A 29 -11.90 -21.21 11.71
N LEU A 30 -13.10 -21.20 12.30
CA LEU A 30 -14.19 -20.31 11.88
C LEU A 30 -13.83 -18.84 12.13
N LEU A 31 -13.23 -18.53 13.28
CA LEU A 31 -12.82 -17.16 13.60
C LEU A 31 -11.65 -16.68 12.72
N ALA A 32 -10.70 -17.56 12.39
CA ALA A 32 -9.65 -17.28 11.41
C ALA A 32 -10.25 -17.01 10.03
N SER A 33 -11.18 -17.86 9.59
CA SER A 33 -11.90 -17.68 8.31
C SER A 33 -12.64 -16.35 8.29
N LEU A 34 -13.35 -15.98 9.36
CA LEU A 34 -14.04 -14.69 9.46
C LEU A 34 -13.06 -13.51 9.29
N ALA A 35 -11.94 -13.52 10.01
CA ALA A 35 -10.93 -12.47 9.90
C ALA A 35 -10.29 -12.39 8.51
N LEU A 36 -10.03 -13.53 7.86
CA LEU A 36 -9.55 -13.58 6.47
C LEU A 36 -10.60 -13.02 5.49
N TRP A 37 -11.88 -13.29 5.72
CA TRP A 37 -12.96 -12.74 4.90
C TRP A 37 -13.20 -11.25 5.14
N CYS A 38 -12.92 -10.73 6.34
CA CYS A 38 -12.87 -9.29 6.60
C CYS A 38 -11.82 -8.60 5.71
N ASP A 39 -10.65 -9.22 5.53
CA ASP A 39 -9.61 -8.70 4.63
C ASP A 39 -10.02 -8.76 3.15
N VAL A 40 -10.66 -9.86 2.74
CA VAL A 40 -11.26 -9.99 1.39
C VAL A 40 -12.32 -8.91 1.14
N ALA A 41 -13.21 -8.69 2.11
CA ALA A 41 -14.26 -7.67 2.03
C ALA A 41 -13.69 -6.25 1.97
N SER A 42 -12.48 -6.03 2.52
CA SER A 42 -11.75 -4.76 2.44
C SER A 42 -11.05 -4.54 1.09
N GLY A 43 -11.20 -5.45 0.11
CA GLY A 43 -10.73 -5.28 -1.26
C GLY A 43 -9.23 -5.52 -1.48
N ARG A 44 -8.52 -6.12 -0.52
CA ARG A 44 -7.05 -6.24 -0.52
C ARG A 44 -6.54 -7.46 -1.31
N THR A 45 -6.81 -7.48 -2.62
CA THR A 45 -6.62 -8.67 -3.48
C THR A 45 -5.22 -9.29 -3.47
N THR A 46 -4.16 -8.50 -3.70
CA THR A 46 -2.78 -9.02 -3.75
C THR A 46 -2.29 -9.51 -2.39
N PHE A 47 -2.71 -8.83 -1.33
CA PHE A 47 -2.42 -9.23 0.05
C PHE A 47 -3.15 -10.52 0.43
N ALA A 48 -4.44 -10.66 0.10
CA ALA A 48 -5.19 -11.91 0.32
C ALA A 48 -4.55 -13.11 -0.39
N LEU A 49 -4.07 -12.93 -1.63
CA LEU A 49 -3.29 -13.95 -2.34
C LEU A 49 -1.98 -14.28 -1.60
N GLY A 50 -1.23 -13.26 -1.19
CA GLY A 50 0.00 -13.42 -0.41
C GLY A 50 -0.23 -14.19 0.90
N VAL A 51 -1.32 -13.91 1.62
CA VAL A 51 -1.69 -14.60 2.86
C VAL A 51 -2.05 -16.07 2.61
N ALA A 52 -2.80 -16.37 1.54
CA ALA A 52 -3.09 -17.76 1.16
C ALA A 52 -1.79 -18.54 0.89
N LEU A 53 -0.86 -17.96 0.15
CA LEU A 53 0.46 -18.55 -0.13
C LEU A 53 1.31 -18.64 1.14
N ALA A 54 1.25 -17.66 2.05
CA ALA A 54 1.95 -17.70 3.33
C ALA A 54 1.43 -18.83 4.24
N LEU A 55 0.11 -19.05 4.29
CA LEU A 55 -0.47 -20.20 4.99
C LEU A 55 -0.07 -21.51 4.31
N ALA A 56 -0.02 -21.57 2.98
CA ALA A 56 0.49 -22.72 2.23
C ALA A 56 1.97 -23.00 2.52
N ALA A 57 2.78 -21.97 2.82
CA ALA A 57 4.15 -22.14 3.27
C ALA A 57 4.24 -22.77 4.67
N CYS A 58 3.29 -22.45 5.55
CA CYS A 58 3.28 -22.93 6.94
C CYS A 58 2.79 -24.38 7.09
N VAL A 59 1.78 -24.79 6.31
CA VAL A 59 1.17 -26.14 6.38
C VAL A 59 2.19 -27.30 6.25
N PRO A 60 3.10 -27.34 5.26
CA PRO A 60 4.08 -28.41 5.12
C PRO A 60 5.18 -28.39 6.18
N LEU A 61 5.36 -27.28 6.90
CA LEU A 61 6.32 -27.21 8.02
C LEU A 61 5.81 -27.93 9.26
N VAL A 62 4.50 -28.13 9.37
CA VAL A 62 3.85 -28.85 10.47
C VAL A 62 3.78 -30.35 10.13
N ARG A 63 4.36 -31.18 10.99
CA ARG A 63 4.54 -32.65 10.87
C ARG A 63 5.45 -33.09 9.72
N GLU A 64 5.16 -32.72 8.47
CA GLU A 64 5.82 -33.26 7.27
C GLU A 64 7.22 -32.70 7.00
N ARG A 65 7.51 -31.47 7.46
CA ARG A 65 8.80 -30.76 7.28
C ARG A 65 9.27 -30.67 5.82
N ARG A 66 8.37 -30.49 4.85
CA ARG A 66 8.73 -30.29 3.43
C ARG A 66 9.24 -28.87 3.20
N LEU A 67 10.52 -28.66 3.48
CA LEU A 67 11.18 -27.35 3.50
C LEU A 67 11.19 -26.64 2.14
N TRP A 68 11.39 -27.37 1.05
CA TRP A 68 11.48 -26.79 -0.30
C TRP A 68 10.13 -26.22 -0.78
N LEU A 69 9.02 -26.92 -0.49
CA LEU A 69 7.67 -26.42 -0.77
C LEU A 69 7.39 -25.14 0.02
N ALA A 70 7.73 -25.15 1.31
CA ALA A 70 7.57 -23.97 2.16
C ALA A 70 8.39 -22.78 1.65
N ALA A 71 9.61 -23.00 1.16
CA ALA A 71 10.45 -21.94 0.60
C ALA A 71 9.85 -21.36 -0.69
N GLY A 72 9.37 -22.22 -1.59
CA GLY A 72 8.69 -21.80 -2.81
C GLY A 72 7.44 -20.98 -2.52
N TYR A 73 6.58 -21.44 -1.61
CA TYR A 73 5.40 -20.68 -1.19
C TYR A 73 5.75 -19.37 -0.46
N ALA A 74 6.82 -19.33 0.32
CA ALA A 74 7.28 -18.11 0.98
C ALA A 74 7.77 -17.05 -0.04
N ALA A 75 8.48 -17.49 -1.08
CA ALA A 75 8.86 -16.63 -2.20
C ALA A 75 7.62 -16.08 -2.92
N LEU A 76 6.70 -16.97 -3.32
CA LEU A 76 5.46 -16.59 -4.01
C LEU A 76 4.58 -15.67 -3.15
N ALA A 77 4.49 -15.92 -1.85
CA ALA A 77 3.76 -15.08 -0.91
C ALA A 77 4.34 -13.65 -0.88
N THR A 78 5.67 -13.54 -0.88
CA THR A 78 6.37 -12.24 -0.87
C THR A 78 6.24 -11.52 -2.20
N MET A 79 6.29 -12.24 -3.32
CA MET A 79 6.06 -11.68 -4.66
C MET A 79 4.62 -11.19 -4.84
N ALA A 80 3.63 -11.90 -4.27
CA ALA A 80 2.24 -11.47 -4.26
C ALA A 80 2.03 -10.28 -3.31
N SER A 81 2.67 -10.29 -2.15
CA SER A 81 2.65 -9.18 -1.19
C SER A 81 3.87 -9.20 -0.25
N PRO A 82 4.74 -8.18 -0.28
CA PRO A 82 5.87 -8.07 0.64
C PRO A 82 5.45 -8.10 2.12
N VAL A 83 4.25 -7.59 2.45
CA VAL A 83 3.70 -7.61 3.81
C VAL A 83 3.38 -9.05 4.26
N ALA A 84 2.89 -9.92 3.37
CA ALA A 84 2.71 -11.34 3.71
C ALA A 84 4.07 -12.04 3.95
N GLY A 85 5.08 -11.68 3.15
CA GLY A 85 6.47 -12.11 3.38
C GLY A 85 7.03 -11.65 4.73
N LEU A 86 6.77 -10.39 5.12
CA LEU A 86 7.11 -9.85 6.44
C LEU A 86 6.46 -10.68 7.57
N PHE A 87 5.20 -11.09 7.40
CA PHE A 87 4.50 -11.89 8.40
C PHE A 87 5.07 -13.32 8.51
N LEU A 88 5.52 -13.91 7.39
CA LEU A 88 6.32 -15.13 7.44
C LEU A 88 7.65 -14.90 8.17
N ALA A 89 8.31 -13.77 7.96
CA ALA A 89 9.57 -13.44 8.65
C ALA A 89 9.37 -13.31 10.17
N VAL A 90 8.24 -12.80 10.66
CA VAL A 90 7.89 -12.81 12.09
C VAL A 90 7.84 -14.25 12.64
N VAL A 91 7.24 -15.18 11.89
CA VAL A 91 7.19 -16.60 12.26
C VAL A 91 8.57 -17.26 12.15
N GLY A 92 9.33 -16.94 11.11
CA GLY A 92 10.71 -17.39 10.90
C GLY A 92 11.65 -16.96 12.02
N ALA A 93 11.56 -15.70 12.46
CA ALA A 93 12.30 -15.18 13.61
C ALA A 93 11.91 -15.89 14.90
N ALA A 94 10.64 -16.25 15.08
CA ALA A 94 10.23 -17.04 16.23
C ALA A 94 10.82 -18.47 16.19
N PHE A 95 10.89 -19.10 15.01
CA PHE A 95 11.60 -20.38 14.84
C PHE A 95 13.10 -20.25 15.15
N LEU A 96 13.72 -19.14 14.76
CA LEU A 96 15.11 -18.82 15.07
C LEU A 96 15.36 -18.78 16.58
N LEU A 97 14.49 -18.09 17.32
CA LEU A 97 14.57 -17.94 18.78
C LEU A 97 14.36 -19.25 19.54
N VAL A 98 13.62 -20.22 18.97
CA VAL A 98 13.52 -21.59 19.51
C VAL A 98 14.59 -22.53 18.96
N ARG A 99 15.56 -22.02 18.19
CA ARG A 99 16.68 -22.73 17.57
C ARG A 99 16.29 -23.78 16.53
N ASP A 100 15.15 -23.61 15.87
CA ASP A 100 14.76 -24.41 14.70
C ASP A 100 15.23 -23.73 13.41
N TRP A 101 16.54 -23.78 13.19
CA TRP A 101 17.22 -23.08 12.09
C TRP A 101 16.65 -23.44 10.72
N ARG A 102 16.30 -24.71 10.51
CA ARG A 102 15.77 -25.18 9.21
C ARG A 102 14.47 -24.48 8.84
N ARG A 103 13.51 -24.40 9.77
CA ARG A 103 12.24 -23.71 9.53
C ARG A 103 12.42 -22.20 9.49
N ALA A 104 13.33 -21.66 10.31
CA ALA A 104 13.65 -20.24 10.31
C ALA A 104 14.17 -19.78 8.94
N LEU A 105 15.20 -20.44 8.41
CA LEU A 105 15.83 -20.07 7.14
C LEU A 105 14.85 -20.11 5.97
N VAL A 106 13.98 -21.12 5.93
CA VAL A 106 12.95 -21.27 4.89
C VAL A 106 11.91 -20.14 4.89
N LEU A 107 11.62 -19.56 6.07
CA LEU A 107 10.68 -18.44 6.20
C LEU A 107 11.35 -17.06 6.17
N LEU A 108 12.69 -17.00 6.25
CA LEU A 108 13.45 -15.74 6.27
C LEU A 108 14.15 -15.46 4.95
N ILE A 109 14.84 -16.45 4.37
CA ILE A 109 15.67 -16.25 3.16
C ILE A 109 14.80 -15.89 1.95
N PRO A 110 13.73 -16.63 1.58
CA PRO A 110 12.98 -16.31 0.38
C PRO A 110 12.32 -14.91 0.42
N PRO A 111 11.67 -14.48 1.52
CA PRO A 111 11.17 -13.11 1.60
C PRO A 111 12.27 -12.06 1.50
N ALA A 112 13.40 -12.25 2.19
CA ALA A 112 14.53 -11.33 2.13
C ALA A 112 15.14 -11.24 0.72
N ALA A 113 15.26 -12.37 0.01
CA ALA A 113 15.77 -12.42 -1.35
C ALA A 113 14.83 -11.70 -2.34
N VAL A 114 13.51 -11.94 -2.24
CA VAL A 114 12.53 -11.28 -3.10
C VAL A 114 12.54 -9.76 -2.88
N VAL A 115 12.50 -9.30 -1.63
CA VAL A 115 12.56 -7.87 -1.30
C VAL A 115 13.90 -7.25 -1.71
N GLY A 116 15.01 -7.94 -1.45
CA GLY A 116 16.35 -7.48 -1.81
C GLY A 116 16.54 -7.35 -3.32
N LEU A 117 16.14 -8.36 -4.10
CA LEU A 117 16.22 -8.32 -5.57
C LEU A 117 15.30 -7.25 -6.16
N THR A 118 14.07 -7.12 -5.65
CA THR A 118 13.15 -6.07 -6.13
C THR A 118 13.69 -4.68 -5.81
N THR A 119 14.26 -4.46 -4.62
CA THR A 119 14.89 -3.18 -4.26
C THR A 119 16.12 -2.88 -5.12
N LEU A 120 16.92 -3.90 -5.46
CA LEU A 120 18.10 -3.77 -6.31
C LEU A 120 17.74 -3.36 -7.74
N PHE A 121 16.75 -4.02 -8.35
CA PHE A 121 16.32 -3.73 -9.73
C PHE A 121 15.39 -2.51 -9.83
N PHE A 122 14.64 -2.22 -8.77
CA PHE A 122 13.64 -1.16 -8.71
C PHE A 122 13.81 -0.40 -7.39
N PRO A 123 14.79 0.52 -7.29
CA PRO A 123 15.11 1.26 -6.07
C PRO A 123 14.07 2.36 -5.79
N PHE A 124 12.80 1.97 -5.65
CA PHE A 124 11.73 2.87 -5.26
C PHE A 124 11.69 3.02 -3.75
N THR A 125 11.59 4.27 -3.30
CA THR A 125 11.32 4.62 -1.92
C THR A 125 9.83 4.88 -1.72
N GLY A 126 9.39 4.79 -0.48
CA GLY A 126 8.02 5.10 -0.11
C GLY A 126 7.81 4.95 1.38
N GLU A 127 6.85 5.71 1.90
CA GLU A 127 6.59 5.79 3.34
C GLU A 127 5.11 5.58 3.62
N GLN A 128 4.79 4.52 4.36
CA GLN A 128 3.43 4.34 4.87
C GLN A 128 3.35 4.96 6.27
N PRO A 129 2.47 5.96 6.51
CA PRO A 129 2.35 6.57 7.82
C PRO A 129 1.89 5.58 8.88
N MET A 130 2.37 5.74 10.11
CA MET A 130 1.92 4.98 11.28
C MET A 130 1.62 5.95 12.44
N PRO A 131 0.36 6.38 12.62
CA PRO A 131 -0.01 7.23 13.76
C PRO A 131 0.22 6.52 15.10
N PHE A 132 0.69 7.25 16.12
CA PHE A 132 0.99 6.67 17.45
C PHE A 132 -0.16 5.84 18.04
N ALA A 133 -1.40 6.33 17.92
CA ALA A 133 -2.59 5.64 18.43
C ALA A 133 -2.83 4.26 17.79
N ARG A 134 -2.32 4.03 16.57
CA ARG A 134 -2.49 2.78 15.82
C ARG A 134 -1.54 1.66 16.28
N ILE A 135 -0.51 1.98 17.06
CA ILE A 135 0.48 1.01 17.56
C ILE A 135 -0.12 0.09 18.64
N TRP A 136 -1.03 0.62 19.45
CA TRP A 136 -1.50 -0.05 20.65
C TRP A 136 -2.21 -1.39 20.38
N PRO A 137 -3.19 -1.49 19.45
CA PRO A 137 -3.86 -2.77 19.20
C PRO A 137 -2.91 -3.91 18.81
N PRO A 138 -2.03 -3.80 17.79
CA PRO A 138 -1.12 -4.89 17.43
C PRO A 138 -0.09 -5.20 18.52
N VAL A 139 0.44 -4.20 19.24
CA VAL A 139 1.37 -4.44 20.36
C VAL A 139 0.70 -5.20 21.50
N VAL A 140 -0.48 -4.74 21.94
CA VAL A 140 -1.22 -5.37 23.04
C VAL A 140 -1.62 -6.80 22.67
N LEU A 141 -2.10 -7.03 21.45
CA LEU A 141 -2.46 -8.37 20.98
C LEU A 141 -1.24 -9.29 20.83
N GLY A 142 -0.12 -8.77 20.31
CA GLY A 142 1.15 -9.49 20.25
C GLY A 142 1.64 -9.92 21.63
N LEU A 143 1.66 -8.99 22.59
CA LEU A 143 2.03 -9.28 23.99
C LEU A 143 1.04 -10.22 24.67
N ALA A 144 -0.26 -10.11 24.39
CA ALA A 144 -1.26 -11.05 24.89
C ALA A 144 -0.98 -12.48 24.42
N VAL A 145 -0.64 -12.68 23.14
CA VAL A 145 -0.19 -13.99 22.64
C VAL A 145 1.12 -14.42 23.32
N THR A 146 2.09 -13.51 23.47
CA THR A 146 3.36 -13.80 24.15
C THR A 146 3.19 -14.28 25.57
N VAL A 147 2.29 -13.68 26.34
CA VAL A 147 2.14 -13.95 27.79
C VAL A 147 1.11 -15.04 28.05
N LEU A 148 -0.02 -15.04 27.35
CA LEU A 148 -1.19 -15.87 27.67
C LEU A 148 -1.27 -17.18 26.88
N ALA A 149 -0.59 -17.31 25.73
CA ALA A 149 -0.61 -18.57 24.99
C ALA A 149 0.06 -19.71 25.80
N PRO A 150 -0.35 -20.98 25.63
CA PRO A 150 0.23 -22.12 26.34
C PRO A 150 1.76 -22.13 26.27
N ARG A 151 2.42 -22.50 27.38
CA ARG A 151 3.90 -22.53 27.46
C ARG A 151 4.55 -23.44 26.42
N THR A 152 3.83 -24.48 25.99
CA THR A 152 4.27 -25.40 24.93
C THR A 152 4.26 -24.74 23.54
N TRP A 153 3.50 -23.68 23.33
CA TRP A 153 3.40 -22.94 22.07
C TRP A 153 4.54 -21.93 21.94
N ARG A 154 5.78 -22.38 22.10
CA ARG A 154 6.98 -21.54 22.14
C ARG A 154 7.10 -20.63 20.91
N VAL A 155 6.85 -21.17 19.72
CA VAL A 155 6.90 -20.41 18.46
C VAL A 155 5.84 -19.30 18.47
N ALA A 156 4.58 -19.59 18.81
CA ALA A 156 3.52 -18.57 18.85
C ALA A 156 3.84 -17.44 19.85
N ARG A 157 4.36 -17.79 21.03
CA ARG A 157 4.74 -16.80 22.06
C ARG A 157 5.84 -15.86 21.57
N TRP A 158 6.88 -16.41 20.94
CA TRP A 158 7.98 -15.63 20.35
C TRP A 158 7.53 -14.83 19.13
N SER A 159 6.63 -15.36 18.29
CA SER A 159 6.01 -14.59 17.21
C SER A 159 5.28 -13.37 17.75
N GLY A 160 4.52 -13.50 18.85
CA GLY A 160 3.89 -12.36 19.51
C GLY A 160 4.88 -11.29 19.97
N ALA A 161 6.04 -11.71 20.49
CA ALA A 161 7.05 -10.80 21.02
C ALA A 161 7.79 -10.06 19.90
N VAL A 162 8.21 -10.82 18.88
CA VAL A 162 8.83 -10.28 17.66
C VAL A 162 7.86 -9.33 16.96
N TYR A 163 6.58 -9.68 16.88
CA TYR A 163 5.57 -8.84 16.24
C TYR A 163 5.30 -7.55 17.02
N ALA A 164 5.16 -7.63 18.34
CA ALA A 164 4.96 -6.45 19.17
C ALA A 164 6.17 -5.49 19.07
N PHE A 165 7.38 -6.03 19.18
CA PHE A 165 8.61 -5.25 18.98
C PHE A 165 8.71 -4.66 17.58
N GLY A 166 8.48 -5.49 16.55
CA GLY A 166 8.47 -5.05 15.15
C GLY A 166 7.44 -3.96 14.88
N THR A 167 6.27 -3.99 15.52
CA THR A 167 5.25 -2.93 15.39
C THR A 167 5.76 -1.61 15.96
N VAL A 168 6.45 -1.61 17.10
CA VAL A 168 7.09 -0.40 17.63
C VAL A 168 8.17 0.10 16.67
N LEU A 169 9.00 -0.79 16.13
CA LEU A 169 10.01 -0.42 15.13
C LEU A 169 9.39 0.21 13.87
N THR A 170 8.27 -0.31 13.38
CA THR A 170 7.58 0.27 12.21
C THR A 170 7.01 1.67 12.45
N TYR A 171 6.83 2.06 13.71
CA TYR A 171 6.49 3.45 14.04
C TYR A 171 7.73 4.34 14.11
N LEU A 172 8.82 3.83 14.72
CA LEU A 172 10.05 4.60 14.91
C LEU A 172 10.86 4.77 13.61
N ILE A 173 10.71 3.85 12.67
CA ILE A 173 11.48 3.80 11.42
C ILE A 173 10.53 4.00 10.24
N ALA A 174 10.63 5.16 9.58
CA ALA A 174 9.93 5.45 8.34
C ALA A 174 10.23 4.37 7.30
N SER A 175 9.18 3.74 6.78
CA SER A 175 9.30 2.63 5.83
C SER A 175 8.00 2.42 5.04
N PRO A 176 8.02 1.61 3.97
CA PRO A 176 6.80 1.26 3.23
C PRO A 176 5.80 0.42 4.04
N VAL A 177 6.17 -0.08 5.23
CA VAL A 177 5.35 -0.97 6.06
C VAL A 177 4.23 -0.19 6.75
N GLY A 178 4.56 0.75 7.63
CA GLY A 178 3.60 1.57 8.39
C GLY A 178 2.39 0.81 8.94
N THR A 179 1.18 1.38 8.79
CA THR A 179 -0.09 0.75 9.22
C THR A 179 -0.37 -0.63 8.62
N ASN A 180 0.36 -1.08 7.59
CA ASN A 180 0.18 -2.44 7.07
C ASN A 180 0.59 -3.51 8.10
N VAL A 181 1.44 -3.17 9.09
CA VAL A 181 1.83 -4.08 10.17
C VAL A 181 0.62 -4.57 10.98
N GLU A 182 -0.42 -3.75 11.15
CA GLU A 182 -1.65 -4.08 11.91
C GLU A 182 -2.34 -5.35 11.39
N ARG A 183 -2.21 -5.63 10.08
CA ARG A 183 -2.94 -6.71 9.41
C ARG A 183 -2.61 -8.09 10.00
N PHE A 184 -1.41 -8.30 10.54
CA PHE A 184 -1.07 -9.61 11.11
C PHE A 184 -1.93 -9.93 12.34
N ALA A 185 -2.08 -8.96 13.25
CA ALA A 185 -2.97 -9.10 14.39
C ALA A 185 -4.43 -9.23 13.96
N GLU A 186 -4.88 -8.44 12.97
CA GLU A 186 -6.24 -8.52 12.46
C GLU A 186 -6.60 -9.94 11.99
N LEU A 187 -5.69 -10.56 11.24
CA LEU A 187 -5.93 -11.87 10.64
C LEU A 187 -5.87 -13.02 11.66
N PHE A 188 -4.90 -13.00 12.57
CA PHE A 188 -4.54 -14.20 13.33
C PHE A 188 -4.72 -14.08 14.85
N ALA A 189 -4.69 -12.87 15.43
CA ALA A 189 -4.85 -12.72 16.88
C ALA A 189 -6.20 -13.26 17.40
N PRO A 190 -7.36 -13.00 16.74
CA PRO A 190 -8.64 -13.52 17.20
C PRO A 190 -8.62 -15.06 17.34
N ALA A 191 -8.16 -15.76 16.30
CA ALA A 191 -8.13 -17.21 16.25
C ALA A 191 -7.11 -17.81 17.22
N VAL A 192 -5.90 -17.25 17.31
CA VAL A 192 -4.83 -17.76 18.20
C VAL A 192 -5.22 -17.57 19.68
N LEU A 193 -5.81 -16.43 20.03
CA LEU A 193 -6.26 -16.16 21.40
C LEU A 193 -7.44 -17.06 21.79
N LEU A 194 -8.39 -17.30 20.87
CA LEU A 194 -9.48 -18.25 21.10
C LEU A 194 -8.95 -19.69 21.23
N ALA A 195 -8.00 -20.08 20.40
CA ALA A 195 -7.34 -21.37 20.49
C ALA A 195 -6.62 -21.55 21.84
N ALA A 196 -5.93 -20.51 22.32
CA ALA A 196 -5.30 -20.50 23.64
C ALA A 196 -6.32 -20.64 24.78
N LEU A 197 -7.45 -19.92 24.69
CA LEU A 197 -8.56 -20.00 25.66
C LEU A 197 -9.13 -21.41 25.75
N LEU A 198 -9.38 -22.05 24.60
CA LEU A 198 -9.93 -23.42 24.52
C LEU A 198 -8.91 -24.51 24.88
N THR A 199 -7.61 -24.20 24.79
CA THR A 199 -6.52 -25.13 25.09
C THR A 199 -5.99 -24.98 26.52
N ALA A 200 -6.41 -23.94 27.26
CA ALA A 200 -5.98 -23.68 28.63
C ALA A 200 -6.08 -24.97 29.50
N PRO A 201 -4.98 -25.40 30.15
CA PRO A 201 -4.89 -26.74 30.72
C PRO A 201 -5.85 -26.98 31.90
N PRO A 202 -6.44 -28.20 32.06
CA PRO A 202 -7.30 -28.54 33.19
C PRO A 202 -6.57 -28.82 34.53
N ALA A 203 -5.25 -28.94 34.58
CA ALA A 203 -4.53 -29.34 35.80
C ALA A 203 -3.15 -28.66 35.76
N LEU A 204 -2.80 -27.71 36.62
CA LEU A 204 -2.08 -27.92 37.89
C LEU A 204 -1.87 -26.57 38.64
N THR A 205 -2.56 -25.50 38.24
CA THR A 205 -2.44 -24.16 38.86
C THR A 205 -3.58 -23.87 39.82
N ALA A 206 -3.28 -23.12 40.89
CA ALA A 206 -4.27 -22.61 41.84
C ALA A 206 -5.47 -22.00 41.07
N ALA A 207 -6.70 -22.37 41.44
CA ALA A 207 -7.92 -22.04 40.70
C ALA A 207 -8.06 -20.54 40.38
N ARG A 208 -7.52 -19.66 41.23
CA ARG A 208 -7.49 -18.20 41.05
C ARG A 208 -6.66 -17.77 39.85
N SER A 209 -5.44 -18.30 39.68
CA SER A 209 -4.58 -17.99 38.53
C SER A 209 -5.21 -18.43 37.20
N ARG A 210 -5.89 -19.59 37.21
CA ARG A 210 -6.64 -20.08 36.05
C ARG A 210 -7.77 -19.14 35.65
N ARG A 211 -8.61 -18.74 36.62
CA ARG A 211 -9.72 -17.80 36.37
C ARG A 211 -9.22 -16.47 35.81
N LEU A 212 -8.11 -15.95 36.33
CA LEU A 212 -7.49 -14.73 35.82
C LEU A 212 -7.00 -14.90 34.38
N VAL A 213 -6.23 -15.94 34.06
CA VAL A 213 -5.71 -16.16 32.70
C VAL A 213 -6.85 -16.39 31.69
N SER A 214 -7.85 -17.20 32.04
CA SER A 214 -9.03 -17.42 31.19
C SER A 214 -9.84 -16.13 31.00
N GLY A 215 -9.99 -15.32 32.05
CA GLY A 215 -10.64 -14.01 31.97
C GLY A 215 -9.88 -13.04 31.05
N LEU A 216 -8.56 -12.95 31.21
CA LEU A 216 -7.70 -12.13 30.35
C LEU A 216 -7.73 -12.59 28.89
N LEU A 217 -7.71 -13.89 28.63
CA LEU A 217 -7.86 -14.45 27.28
C LEU A 217 -9.24 -14.13 26.70
N ALA A 218 -10.32 -14.25 27.48
CA ALA A 218 -11.66 -13.89 27.03
C ALA A 218 -11.76 -12.40 26.67
N VAL A 219 -11.22 -11.52 27.53
CA VAL A 219 -11.12 -10.07 27.25
C VAL A 219 -10.30 -9.82 25.98
N ALA A 220 -9.16 -10.48 25.83
CA ALA A 220 -8.31 -10.32 24.64
C ALA A 220 -9.00 -10.80 23.35
N VAL A 221 -9.76 -11.91 23.40
CA VAL A 221 -10.57 -12.39 22.27
C VAL A 221 -11.66 -11.38 21.91
N VAL A 222 -12.42 -10.89 22.89
CA VAL A 222 -13.50 -9.90 22.67
C VAL A 222 -12.93 -8.61 22.11
N TYR A 223 -11.84 -8.10 22.69
CA TYR A 223 -11.14 -6.92 22.19
C TYR A 223 -10.65 -7.12 20.74
N SER A 224 -9.99 -8.24 20.46
CA SER A 224 -9.45 -8.54 19.12
C SER A 224 -10.57 -8.66 18.08
N ALA A 225 -11.64 -9.40 18.37
CA ALA A 225 -12.76 -9.59 17.46
C ALA A 225 -13.55 -8.29 17.26
N GLY A 226 -13.78 -7.52 18.32
CA GLY A 226 -14.44 -6.22 18.25
C GLY A 226 -13.64 -5.19 17.45
N TRP A 227 -12.31 -5.16 17.62
CA TRP A 227 -11.43 -4.28 16.86
C TRP A 227 -11.44 -4.61 15.36
N VAL A 228 -11.30 -5.90 15.00
CA VAL A 228 -11.36 -6.36 13.59
C VAL A 228 -12.73 -6.07 12.99
N GLY A 229 -13.82 -6.36 13.72
CA GLY A 229 -15.18 -6.12 13.27
C GLY A 229 -15.46 -4.63 13.03
N LYS A 230 -15.04 -3.76 13.96
CA LYS A 230 -15.15 -2.31 13.80
C LYS A 230 -14.39 -1.81 12.58
N LYS A 231 -13.11 -2.20 12.43
CA LYS A 231 -12.28 -1.77 11.30
C LYS A 231 -12.88 -2.20 9.96
N THR A 232 -13.37 -3.44 9.89
CA THR A 232 -14.06 -3.96 8.69
C THR A 232 -15.33 -3.18 8.39
N ALA A 233 -16.15 -2.89 9.40
CA ALA A 233 -17.36 -2.10 9.22
C ALA A 233 -17.07 -0.67 8.74
N ASP A 234 -16.02 -0.04 9.27
CA ASP A 234 -15.56 1.29 8.86
C ASP A 234 -15.07 1.28 7.39
N ASP A 235 -14.29 0.27 7.00
CA ASP A 235 -13.80 0.09 5.62
C ASP A 235 -14.97 -0.16 4.64
N LEU A 236 -15.93 -1.00 5.01
CA LEU A 236 -17.11 -1.29 4.19
C LEU A 236 -18.00 -0.06 4.00
N LYS A 237 -18.28 0.70 5.06
CA LYS A 237 -19.10 1.93 4.95
C LYS A 237 -18.53 2.94 3.96
N VAL A 238 -17.21 3.06 3.90
CA VAL A 238 -16.51 3.99 2.98
C VAL A 238 -16.47 3.46 1.55
N SER A 239 -16.48 2.13 1.39
CA SER A 239 -16.21 1.48 0.11
C SER A 239 -17.45 1.00 -0.64
N THR A 240 -18.57 0.69 0.02
CA THR A 240 -19.76 0.11 -0.65
C THR A 240 -20.68 1.15 -1.28
N VAL A 241 -20.85 2.31 -0.64
CA VAL A 241 -21.68 3.38 -1.18
C VAL A 241 -20.89 4.12 -2.26
N VAL A 242 -21.42 4.16 -3.48
CA VAL A 242 -20.85 4.94 -4.59
C VAL A 242 -21.42 6.36 -4.50
N PRO A 243 -20.62 7.40 -4.21
CA PRO A 243 -21.09 8.77 -4.20
C PRO A 243 -21.49 9.24 -5.60
N ALA A 244 -22.44 10.18 -5.71
CA ALA A 244 -22.88 10.74 -6.99
C ALA A 244 -21.70 11.31 -7.81
N TRP A 245 -20.76 12.01 -7.17
CA TRP A 245 -19.55 12.52 -7.84
C TRP A 245 -18.69 11.44 -8.49
N ALA A 246 -18.73 10.22 -7.98
CA ALA A 246 -17.98 9.08 -8.51
C ALA A 246 -18.79 8.29 -9.56
N ALA A 247 -20.11 8.43 -9.58
CA ALA A 247 -20.99 7.79 -10.56
C ALA A 247 -21.14 8.62 -11.83
N GLU A 248 -21.09 9.95 -11.70
CA GLU A 248 -21.30 10.91 -12.79
C GLU A 248 -19.99 11.67 -13.05
N THR A 249 -19.16 11.14 -13.94
CA THR A 249 -17.83 11.68 -14.26
C THR A 249 -17.70 12.24 -15.68
N ASP A 250 -18.70 12.02 -16.54
CA ASP A 250 -18.60 12.38 -17.97
C ASP A 250 -18.32 13.87 -18.17
N GLY A 251 -19.01 14.74 -17.40
CA GLY A 251 -18.83 16.19 -17.46
C GLY A 251 -17.39 16.63 -17.17
N VAL A 252 -16.77 16.12 -16.10
CA VAL A 252 -15.39 16.49 -15.74
C VAL A 252 -14.38 15.90 -16.72
N VAL A 253 -14.61 14.69 -17.22
CA VAL A 253 -13.74 14.04 -18.21
C VAL A 253 -13.76 14.83 -19.52
N ASP A 254 -14.92 15.22 -20.01
CA ASP A 254 -15.05 15.98 -21.25
C ASP A 254 -14.53 17.42 -21.11
N ALA A 255 -14.71 18.04 -19.94
CA ALA A 255 -14.09 19.33 -19.64
C ALA A 255 -12.55 19.24 -19.68
N LEU A 256 -11.95 18.23 -19.06
CA LEU A 256 -10.49 18.02 -19.07
C LEU A 256 -9.95 17.78 -20.48
N LYS A 257 -10.67 16.99 -21.31
CA LYS A 257 -10.32 16.81 -22.73
C LYS A 257 -10.37 18.13 -23.50
N GLY A 258 -11.46 18.89 -23.35
CA GLY A 258 -11.65 20.18 -24.03
C GLY A 258 -10.60 21.23 -23.61
N LEU A 259 -10.08 21.12 -22.38
CA LEU A 259 -9.01 21.97 -21.85
C LEU A 259 -7.59 21.51 -22.23
N GLY A 260 -7.43 20.35 -22.91
CA GLY A 260 -6.13 19.79 -23.28
C GLY A 260 -5.30 19.31 -22.08
N ALA A 261 -5.97 18.79 -21.04
CA ALA A 261 -5.32 18.36 -19.79
C ALA A 261 -4.41 17.12 -19.97
N ASP A 262 -4.51 16.41 -21.09
CA ASP A 262 -3.67 15.28 -21.47
C ASP A 262 -2.21 15.67 -21.78
N ARG A 263 -1.93 16.98 -21.95
CA ARG A 263 -0.58 17.51 -22.22
C ARG A 263 0.15 18.00 -20.97
N THR A 264 -0.48 17.89 -19.81
CA THR A 264 0.08 18.32 -18.52
C THR A 264 -0.21 17.29 -17.44
N ARG A 265 0.27 17.55 -16.22
CA ARG A 265 -0.10 16.77 -15.04
C ARG A 265 -1.31 17.41 -14.37
N VAL A 266 -2.20 16.56 -13.86
CA VAL A 266 -3.44 16.97 -13.19
C VAL A 266 -3.40 16.52 -11.74
N GLU A 267 -3.48 17.46 -10.82
CA GLU A 267 -3.70 17.16 -9.41
C GLU A 267 -5.19 16.98 -9.17
N VAL A 268 -5.58 15.86 -8.58
CA VAL A 268 -6.97 15.62 -8.18
C VAL A 268 -7.00 15.47 -6.69
N VAL A 269 -7.63 16.43 -6.01
CA VAL A 269 -7.70 16.49 -4.55
C VAL A 269 -8.26 15.16 -4.01
N PRO A 270 -7.46 14.37 -3.26
CA PRO A 270 -7.84 13.01 -2.90
C PRO A 270 -9.15 12.94 -2.13
N ALA A 271 -10.10 12.15 -2.61
CA ALA A 271 -11.33 11.88 -1.89
C ALA A 271 -11.10 10.78 -0.85
N ARG A 272 -11.99 10.69 0.14
CA ARG A 272 -11.83 9.76 1.26
C ARG A 272 -11.62 8.29 0.85
N ASN A 273 -12.18 7.87 -0.28
CA ASN A 273 -12.09 6.50 -0.79
C ASN A 273 -11.20 6.37 -2.04
N HIS A 274 -10.49 7.43 -2.44
CA HIS A 274 -9.54 7.43 -3.55
C HIS A 274 -10.12 6.98 -4.92
N ARG A 275 -11.45 7.03 -5.07
CA ARG A 275 -12.13 6.61 -6.32
C ARG A 275 -11.76 7.50 -7.50
N GLU A 276 -11.50 8.78 -7.24
CA GLU A 276 -11.08 9.76 -8.24
C GLU A 276 -9.84 9.30 -9.02
N ALA A 277 -8.89 8.63 -8.34
CA ALA A 277 -7.70 8.12 -9.00
C ALA A 277 -8.04 7.00 -10.01
N THR A 278 -8.97 6.10 -9.68
CA THR A 278 -9.42 5.06 -10.62
C THR A 278 -10.24 5.63 -11.77
N LEU A 279 -11.06 6.66 -11.51
CA LEU A 279 -11.94 7.25 -12.49
C LEU A 279 -11.20 8.13 -13.50
N LEU A 280 -10.19 8.90 -13.05
CA LEU A 280 -9.53 9.90 -13.89
C LEU A 280 -8.17 9.43 -14.46
N ALA A 281 -7.48 8.47 -13.85
CA ALA A 281 -6.20 7.97 -14.36
C ALA A 281 -6.23 7.46 -15.83
N PRO A 282 -7.34 6.88 -16.34
CA PRO A 282 -7.42 6.52 -17.76
C PRO A 282 -7.45 7.71 -18.73
N HIS A 283 -7.71 8.92 -18.23
CA HIS A 283 -7.96 10.11 -19.06
C HIS A 283 -6.91 11.19 -18.93
N VAL A 284 -6.22 11.26 -17.78
CA VAL A 284 -5.20 12.29 -17.49
C VAL A 284 -4.04 11.73 -16.69
N ASN A 285 -2.89 12.40 -16.78
CA ASN A 285 -1.73 12.05 -15.97
C ASN A 285 -1.84 12.66 -14.58
N LEU A 286 -2.18 11.83 -13.60
CA LEU A 286 -2.38 12.27 -12.23
C LEU A 286 -1.06 12.65 -11.54
N ALA A 287 -1.08 13.73 -10.76
CA ALA A 287 0.04 14.11 -9.89
C ALA A 287 0.12 13.26 -8.62
N ARG A 288 -1.04 13.01 -8.01
CA ARG A 288 -1.22 12.06 -6.92
C ARG A 288 -2.27 11.03 -7.28
N GLY A 289 -2.09 9.82 -6.76
CA GLY A 289 -3.01 8.72 -6.98
C GLY A 289 -3.21 7.91 -5.71
N TRP A 290 -3.72 6.69 -5.87
CA TRP A 290 -4.10 5.83 -4.75
C TRP A 290 -2.92 5.38 -3.86
N ASN A 291 -1.70 5.33 -4.40
CA ASN A 291 -0.54 4.80 -3.68
C ASN A 291 -0.03 5.75 -2.60
N ARG A 292 -0.43 5.47 -1.35
CA ARG A 292 -0.07 6.27 -0.17
C ARG A 292 1.43 6.42 0.02
N GLN A 293 2.21 5.36 -0.20
CA GLN A 293 3.63 5.39 0.06
C GLN A 293 4.37 6.40 -0.82
N LEU A 294 3.95 6.49 -2.07
CA LEU A 294 4.51 7.45 -3.02
C LEU A 294 3.96 8.86 -2.81
N ASP A 295 2.69 8.97 -2.42
CA ASP A 295 2.05 10.24 -2.08
C ASP A 295 2.76 10.93 -0.90
N VAL A 296 3.08 10.20 0.18
CA VAL A 296 3.85 10.78 1.29
C VAL A 296 5.23 11.26 0.83
N GLU A 297 5.95 10.44 0.06
CA GLU A 297 7.31 10.78 -0.35
C GLU A 297 7.36 12.02 -1.26
N ARG A 298 6.44 12.11 -2.23
CA ARG A 298 6.39 13.20 -3.21
C ARG A 298 5.56 14.41 -2.74
N GLY A 299 4.71 14.21 -1.75
CA GLY A 299 3.72 15.16 -1.25
C GLY A 299 3.83 15.41 0.25
N ARG A 300 5.03 15.37 0.84
CA ARG A 300 5.26 15.55 2.30
C ARG A 300 4.51 16.74 2.90
N ILE A 301 4.36 17.83 2.14
CA ILE A 301 3.62 19.04 2.55
C ILE A 301 2.18 18.76 3.01
N PHE A 302 1.54 17.71 2.52
CA PHE A 302 0.18 17.32 2.89
C PHE A 302 0.12 16.52 4.20
N TYR A 303 1.27 16.09 4.73
CA TYR A 303 1.37 15.14 5.84
C TYR A 303 2.06 15.72 7.08
N ASP A 304 3.04 16.60 6.90
CA ASP A 304 3.91 17.10 7.97
C ASP A 304 3.47 18.44 8.60
N GLY A 305 2.34 18.99 8.14
CA GLY A 305 1.79 20.25 8.64
C GLY A 305 2.40 21.51 8.00
N THR A 306 3.22 21.37 6.96
CA THR A 306 3.83 22.52 6.24
C THR A 306 2.98 23.05 5.07
N PHE A 307 1.74 22.54 4.91
CA PHE A 307 0.84 22.98 3.86
C PHE A 307 0.48 24.47 3.99
N SER A 308 0.63 25.21 2.89
CA SER A 308 0.22 26.60 2.72
C SER A 308 -0.01 26.88 1.23
N ALA A 309 -0.63 28.02 0.89
CA ALA A 309 -0.77 28.41 -0.52
C ALA A 309 0.61 28.52 -1.24
N ALA A 310 1.64 28.99 -0.54
CA ALA A 310 2.97 29.16 -1.12
C ALA A 310 3.68 27.80 -1.34
N THR A 311 3.68 26.93 -0.33
CA THR A 311 4.29 25.59 -0.46
C THR A 311 3.51 24.71 -1.45
N TYR A 312 2.19 24.88 -1.53
CA TYR A 312 1.37 24.22 -2.54
C TYR A 312 1.70 24.69 -3.96
N ARG A 313 1.85 26.00 -4.18
CA ARG A 313 2.29 26.54 -5.49
C ARG A 313 3.64 25.96 -5.91
N GLN A 314 4.62 25.95 -5.01
CA GLN A 314 5.94 25.38 -5.28
C GLN A 314 5.85 23.89 -5.63
N TRP A 315 4.99 23.15 -4.95
CA TRP A 315 4.76 21.73 -5.23
C TRP A 315 4.12 21.52 -6.61
N LEU A 316 3.11 22.33 -6.98
CA LEU A 316 2.49 22.29 -8.31
C LEU A 316 3.51 22.59 -9.42
N ASP A 317 4.36 23.60 -9.22
CA ASP A 317 5.41 23.96 -10.19
C ASP A 317 6.48 22.86 -10.31
N ARG A 318 6.92 22.30 -9.17
CA ARG A 318 7.91 21.21 -9.13
C ARG A 318 7.43 20.00 -9.91
N TRP A 319 6.16 19.60 -9.73
CA TRP A 319 5.57 18.46 -10.41
C TRP A 319 4.88 18.83 -11.73
N ALA A 320 5.05 20.06 -12.27
CA ALA A 320 4.45 20.50 -13.52
C ALA A 320 2.94 20.22 -13.63
N VAL A 321 2.21 20.59 -12.58
CA VAL A 321 0.76 20.48 -12.53
C VAL A 321 0.13 21.68 -13.20
N GLY A 322 -0.60 21.44 -14.29
CA GLY A 322 -1.32 22.50 -15.02
C GLY A 322 -2.77 22.68 -14.58
N PHE A 323 -3.38 21.63 -14.03
CA PHE A 323 -4.77 21.66 -13.55
C PHE A 323 -4.90 21.04 -12.17
N VAL A 324 -5.78 21.62 -11.36
CA VAL A 324 -6.23 21.05 -10.09
C VAL A 324 -7.73 20.75 -10.22
N VAL A 325 -8.13 19.55 -9.82
CA VAL A 325 -9.51 19.07 -9.89
C VAL A 325 -9.97 18.70 -8.48
N ALA A 326 -11.12 19.21 -8.06
CA ALA A 326 -11.67 18.92 -6.76
C ALA A 326 -13.05 18.25 -6.89
N PRO A 327 -13.23 17.00 -6.42
CA PRO A 327 -14.56 16.45 -6.25
C PRO A 327 -15.29 17.19 -5.13
N LEU A 328 -16.59 17.41 -5.22
CA LEU A 328 -17.43 18.04 -4.17
C LEU A 328 -17.84 17.04 -3.08
N GLY A 329 -16.97 16.08 -2.79
CA GLY A 329 -17.13 15.05 -1.75
C GLY A 329 -16.25 15.27 -0.52
N LYS A 330 -16.35 14.35 0.44
CA LYS A 330 -15.50 14.35 1.64
C LYS A 330 -14.04 14.06 1.25
N PRO A 331 -13.10 14.98 1.53
CA PRO A 331 -11.69 14.76 1.22
C PRO A 331 -11.08 13.69 2.14
N ASP A 332 -9.98 13.11 1.69
CA ASP A 332 -9.14 12.30 2.55
C ASP A 332 -8.48 13.14 3.65
N GLY A 333 -8.02 12.50 4.73
CA GLY A 333 -7.45 13.19 5.90
C GLY A 333 -6.35 14.20 5.54
N PRO A 334 -5.27 13.78 4.85
CA PRO A 334 -4.18 14.65 4.41
C PRO A 334 -4.57 15.69 3.35
N ALA A 335 -5.69 15.49 2.64
CA ALA A 335 -6.16 16.40 1.60
C ALA A 335 -7.11 17.50 2.13
N ARG A 336 -7.40 17.54 3.44
CA ARG A 336 -8.37 18.49 4.00
C ARG A 336 -8.00 19.95 3.78
N ALA A 337 -6.76 20.32 4.11
CA ALA A 337 -6.29 21.70 4.00
C ALA A 337 -6.24 22.16 2.53
N GLU A 338 -5.87 21.26 1.62
CA GLU A 338 -5.91 21.52 0.19
C GLU A 338 -7.35 21.67 -0.32
N ALA A 339 -8.25 20.75 0.05
CA ALA A 339 -9.65 20.82 -0.33
C ALA A 339 -10.30 22.14 0.13
N GLU A 340 -9.96 22.60 1.34
CA GLU A 340 -10.39 23.88 1.88
C GLU A 340 -9.86 25.05 1.04
N LEU A 341 -8.54 25.11 0.80
CA LEU A 341 -7.91 26.15 -0.01
C LEU A 341 -8.45 26.21 -1.45
N VAL A 342 -8.70 25.05 -2.07
CA VAL A 342 -9.16 24.95 -3.46
C VAL A 342 -10.65 25.32 -3.56
N ARG A 343 -11.49 24.83 -2.65
CA ARG A 343 -12.95 24.99 -2.75
C ARG A 343 -13.44 26.33 -2.22
N ASP A 344 -12.81 26.89 -1.19
CA ASP A 344 -13.21 28.17 -0.58
C ASP A 344 -12.72 29.37 -1.42
N PRO A 345 -13.61 30.17 -2.03
CA PRO A 345 -13.22 31.35 -2.78
C PRO A 345 -12.47 32.42 -1.96
N GLY A 346 -12.69 32.48 -0.65
CA GLY A 346 -12.02 33.44 0.24
C GLY A 346 -10.59 33.06 0.60
N LEU A 347 -10.25 31.77 0.51
CA LEU A 347 -8.89 31.26 0.75
C LEU A 347 -8.11 30.99 -0.54
N ARG A 348 -8.82 30.84 -1.66
CA ARG A 348 -8.22 30.46 -2.94
C ARG A 348 -7.26 31.54 -3.45
N PRO A 349 -6.01 31.19 -3.76
CA PRO A 349 -5.06 32.14 -4.29
C PRO A 349 -5.38 32.50 -5.75
N ALA A 350 -5.04 33.73 -6.16
CA ALA A 350 -5.34 34.25 -7.49
C ALA A 350 -4.65 33.52 -8.65
N TRP A 351 -3.61 32.71 -8.38
CA TRP A 351 -2.97 31.87 -9.39
C TRP A 351 -3.75 30.58 -9.68
N LEU A 352 -4.80 30.27 -8.91
CA LEU A 352 -5.65 29.10 -9.13
C LEU A 352 -7.00 29.53 -9.70
N GLU A 353 -7.12 29.49 -11.03
CA GLU A 353 -8.22 30.08 -11.77
C GLU A 353 -9.34 29.06 -11.99
N PRO A 354 -10.59 29.31 -11.53
CA PRO A 354 -11.71 28.42 -11.83
C PRO A 354 -12.05 28.47 -13.32
N VAL A 355 -11.99 27.34 -14.01
CA VAL A 355 -12.25 27.25 -15.46
C VAL A 355 -13.50 26.45 -15.80
N TRP A 356 -13.92 25.55 -14.92
CA TRP A 356 -15.13 24.76 -15.11
C TRP A 356 -15.68 24.22 -13.78
N ARG A 357 -16.99 24.03 -13.71
CA ARG A 357 -17.67 23.38 -12.57
C ARG A 357 -18.96 22.73 -13.00
N ASP A 358 -19.37 21.70 -12.29
CA ASP A 358 -20.71 21.14 -12.33
C ASP A 358 -21.23 20.89 -10.89
N ALA A 359 -22.25 20.02 -10.75
CA ALA A 359 -22.81 19.65 -9.46
C ALA A 359 -21.84 18.86 -8.56
N HIS A 360 -20.79 18.25 -9.13
CA HIS A 360 -19.96 17.22 -8.50
C HIS A 360 -18.46 17.54 -8.49
N TRP A 361 -18.00 18.42 -9.35
CA TRP A 361 -16.59 18.66 -9.64
C TRP A 361 -16.31 20.13 -9.92
N GLN A 362 -15.09 20.54 -9.58
CA GLN A 362 -14.54 21.84 -9.94
C GLN A 362 -13.17 21.63 -10.57
N VAL A 363 -12.91 22.33 -11.67
CA VAL A 363 -11.62 22.30 -12.38
C VAL A 363 -11.02 23.69 -12.35
N PHE A 364 -9.75 23.75 -11.97
CA PHE A 364 -8.97 24.95 -11.84
C PHE A 364 -7.72 24.86 -12.71
N ARG A 365 -7.38 25.95 -13.39
CA ARG A 365 -6.11 26.11 -14.11
C ARG A 365 -5.09 26.76 -13.18
N VAL A 366 -3.87 26.23 -13.18
CA VAL A 366 -2.74 26.88 -12.52
C VAL A 366 -2.18 27.93 -13.47
N ARG A 367 -2.28 29.20 -13.09
CA ARG A 367 -1.74 30.33 -13.86
C ARG A 367 -0.22 30.24 -13.89
N ASP A 368 0.34 30.42 -15.09
CA ASP A 368 1.78 30.32 -15.35
C ASP A 368 2.37 28.98 -14.86
N ALA A 369 1.65 27.88 -15.11
CA ALA A 369 2.11 26.55 -14.74
C ALA A 369 3.42 26.19 -15.44
N VAL A 370 4.36 25.64 -14.67
CA VAL A 370 5.59 25.09 -15.23
C VAL A 370 5.24 23.91 -16.14
N PRO A 371 5.71 23.88 -17.41
CA PRO A 371 5.35 22.83 -18.35
C PRO A 371 6.03 21.50 -18.00
N LEU A 372 5.37 20.39 -18.35
CA LEU A 372 5.91 19.03 -18.16
C LEU A 372 7.23 18.82 -18.90
N VAL A 373 7.41 19.50 -20.04
CA VAL A 373 8.61 19.48 -20.87
C VAL A 373 9.10 20.93 -21.00
N SER A 374 10.38 21.19 -20.71
CA SER A 374 10.96 22.53 -20.86
C SER A 374 11.13 22.92 -22.33
N ALA A 375 11.14 24.22 -22.63
CA ALA A 375 11.59 24.69 -23.94
C ALA A 375 13.01 24.17 -24.28
N PRO A 376 13.34 23.87 -25.55
CA PRO A 376 12.51 24.00 -26.76
C PRO A 376 11.58 22.80 -27.03
N GLY A 377 11.27 21.99 -26.01
CA GLY A 377 10.36 20.86 -26.11
C GLY A 377 8.92 21.20 -25.71
N SER A 378 7.98 20.40 -26.21
CA SER A 378 6.56 20.45 -25.86
C SER A 378 5.95 19.05 -25.82
N VAL A 379 4.91 18.84 -25.00
CA VAL A 379 4.19 17.57 -24.96
C VAL A 379 3.22 17.48 -26.13
N VAL A 380 3.30 16.39 -26.89
CA VAL A 380 2.32 16.04 -27.92
C VAL A 380 1.20 15.21 -27.28
N THR A 381 1.59 14.11 -26.62
CA THR A 381 0.69 13.18 -25.97
C THR A 381 1.35 12.59 -24.73
N ALA A 382 0.61 12.45 -23.63
CA ALA A 382 1.09 11.75 -22.45
C ALA A 382 0.08 10.67 -22.04
N ALA A 383 0.47 9.41 -22.23
CA ALA A 383 -0.29 8.23 -21.87
C ALA A 383 0.31 7.54 -20.62
N PRO A 384 -0.38 6.57 -20.00
CA PRO A 384 0.07 5.97 -18.73
C PRO A 384 1.46 5.31 -18.77
N ALA A 385 1.96 4.92 -19.95
CA ALA A 385 3.24 4.22 -20.11
C ALA A 385 4.13 4.79 -21.21
N ASP A 386 3.71 5.89 -21.85
CA ASP A 386 4.46 6.54 -22.92
C ASP A 386 4.19 8.04 -22.96
N LEU A 387 5.24 8.81 -23.23
CA LEU A 387 5.22 10.25 -23.39
C LEU A 387 5.83 10.58 -24.75
N VAL A 388 5.04 11.21 -25.61
CA VAL A 388 5.51 11.74 -26.90
C VAL A 388 5.68 13.24 -26.75
N LEU A 389 6.88 13.71 -27.06
CA LEU A 389 7.24 15.12 -27.01
C LEU A 389 7.84 15.54 -28.35
N ARG A 390 7.64 16.81 -28.71
CA ARG A 390 8.22 17.43 -29.89
C ARG A 390 9.29 18.41 -29.44
N VAL A 391 10.49 18.30 -30.00
CA VAL A 391 11.61 19.21 -29.76
C VAL A 391 11.87 20.01 -31.03
N GLU A 392 11.84 21.33 -30.94
CA GLU A 392 11.94 22.22 -32.11
C GLU A 392 13.39 22.47 -32.56
N ARG A 393 14.37 22.29 -31.67
CA ARG A 393 15.79 22.53 -31.95
C ARG A 393 16.67 21.53 -31.18
N PRO A 394 17.84 21.14 -31.72
CA PRO A 394 18.79 20.29 -31.02
C PRO A 394 19.17 20.85 -29.64
N GLY A 395 19.39 19.96 -28.68
CA GLY A 395 19.81 20.32 -27.34
C GLY A 395 19.12 19.53 -26.23
N PRO A 396 19.41 19.87 -24.97
CA PRO A 396 18.82 19.23 -23.81
C PRO A 396 17.44 19.80 -23.47
N VAL A 397 16.53 18.91 -23.09
CA VAL A 397 15.18 19.23 -22.62
C VAL A 397 14.93 18.49 -21.31
N THR A 398 14.49 19.21 -20.27
CA THR A 398 14.06 18.60 -19.01
C THR A 398 12.62 18.12 -19.15
N VAL A 399 12.42 16.83 -18.91
CA VAL A 399 11.14 16.15 -18.90
C VAL A 399 10.81 15.81 -17.45
N ARG A 400 9.81 16.46 -16.87
CA ARG A 400 9.44 16.36 -15.44
C ARG A 400 8.68 15.07 -15.09
N ILE A 401 9.11 13.95 -15.67
CA ILE A 401 8.79 12.59 -15.21
C ILE A 401 9.92 12.11 -14.31
N ALA A 402 9.61 11.26 -13.33
CA ALA A 402 10.64 10.73 -12.44
C ALA A 402 11.64 9.86 -13.22
N TRP A 403 12.93 10.03 -12.95
CA TRP A 403 13.98 9.20 -13.56
C TRP A 403 13.80 7.72 -13.19
N SER A 404 14.13 6.84 -14.14
CA SER A 404 14.23 5.40 -13.90
C SER A 404 15.21 4.78 -14.90
N PRO A 405 16.04 3.81 -14.46
CA PRO A 405 16.96 3.07 -15.34
C PRO A 405 16.24 2.17 -16.35
N TRP A 406 14.90 2.13 -16.31
CA TRP A 406 14.05 1.37 -17.23
C TRP A 406 13.36 2.27 -18.26
N LEU A 407 13.58 3.59 -18.21
CA LEU A 407 13.09 4.50 -19.25
C LEU A 407 13.89 4.29 -20.53
N ARG A 408 13.21 4.33 -21.66
CA ARG A 408 13.82 4.23 -22.99
C ARG A 408 13.28 5.34 -23.87
N SER A 409 14.09 5.79 -24.81
CA SER A 409 13.69 6.72 -25.85
C SER A 409 13.82 6.04 -27.22
N ASP A 410 13.00 6.42 -28.20
CA ASP A 410 13.18 5.99 -29.60
C ASP A 410 14.28 6.78 -30.33
N GLY A 411 14.73 7.88 -29.75
CA GLY A 411 15.87 8.68 -30.21
C GLY A 411 16.39 9.63 -29.15
N GLY A 412 17.62 10.12 -29.34
CA GLY A 412 18.31 10.94 -28.34
C GLY A 412 18.77 10.14 -27.12
N CYS A 413 19.29 10.88 -26.14
CA CYS A 413 19.94 10.34 -24.95
C CYS A 413 19.16 10.73 -23.69
N LEU A 414 18.81 9.75 -22.86
CA LEU A 414 18.17 9.97 -21.57
C LEU A 414 19.21 9.95 -20.45
N THR A 415 19.25 11.00 -19.64
CA THR A 415 20.09 11.10 -18.44
C THR A 415 19.28 11.55 -17.22
N GLN A 416 19.80 11.27 -16.02
CA GLN A 416 19.20 11.74 -14.77
C GLN A 416 19.49 13.23 -14.54
N ASP A 417 18.47 14.01 -14.19
CA ASP A 417 18.55 15.44 -13.88
C ASP A 417 17.84 15.73 -12.56
N GLY A 418 18.56 15.56 -11.45
CA GLY A 418 17.99 15.54 -10.11
C GLY A 418 17.04 14.35 -9.94
N GLU A 419 15.76 14.63 -9.67
CA GLU A 419 14.70 13.61 -9.61
C GLU A 419 14.01 13.36 -10.96
N PHE A 420 14.27 14.21 -11.96
CA PHE A 420 13.63 14.18 -13.26
C PHE A 420 14.53 13.59 -14.35
N THR A 421 13.95 13.46 -15.54
CA THR A 421 14.63 12.93 -16.72
C THR A 421 15.03 14.08 -17.65
N ARG A 422 16.26 14.06 -18.15
CA ARG A 422 16.72 14.93 -19.22
C ARG A 422 16.82 14.13 -20.51
N LEU A 423 16.25 14.66 -21.59
CA LEU A 423 16.40 14.13 -22.93
C LEU A 423 17.29 15.10 -23.72
N THR A 424 18.38 14.60 -24.29
CA THR A 424 19.26 15.36 -25.18
C THR A 424 19.13 14.82 -26.60
N VAL A 425 18.80 15.70 -27.55
CA VAL A 425 18.56 15.33 -28.95
C VAL A 425 19.46 16.11 -29.90
N GLU A 426 19.86 15.47 -31.00
CA GLU A 426 20.77 16.06 -32.01
C GLU A 426 20.03 16.74 -33.17
N ALA A 427 18.73 16.46 -33.32
CA ALA A 427 17.89 16.98 -34.39
C ALA A 427 16.53 17.45 -33.83
N PRO A 428 15.84 18.36 -34.52
CA PRO A 428 14.43 18.61 -34.23
C PRO A 428 13.58 17.40 -34.64
N GLY A 429 12.51 17.12 -33.89
CA GLY A 429 11.67 15.96 -34.17
C GLY A 429 10.72 15.59 -33.03
N GLU A 430 10.00 14.50 -33.22
CA GLU A 430 9.23 13.84 -32.16
C GLU A 430 10.03 12.71 -31.54
N TYR A 431 9.94 12.62 -30.22
CA TYR A 431 10.62 11.62 -29.42
C TYR A 431 9.63 10.98 -28.46
N ARG A 432 9.68 9.66 -28.35
CA ARG A 432 8.86 8.87 -27.44
C ARG A 432 9.70 8.32 -26.31
N ILE A 433 9.34 8.69 -25.09
CA ILE A 433 9.87 8.09 -23.86
C ILE A 433 8.87 7.05 -23.35
N SER A 434 9.35 5.84 -23.01
CA SER A 434 8.50 4.77 -22.46
C SER A 434 9.24 3.88 -21.47
N SER A 435 8.48 3.20 -20.60
CA SER A 435 8.98 2.13 -19.72
C SER A 435 8.30 0.78 -19.99
N ARG A 436 7.65 0.60 -21.17
CA ARG A 436 6.97 -0.66 -21.50
C ARG A 436 7.98 -1.80 -21.68
N TYR A 437 7.65 -2.96 -21.10
CA TYR A 437 8.38 -4.21 -21.35
C TYR A 437 8.02 -4.73 -22.76
N GLY A 438 9.00 -4.77 -23.66
CA GLY A 438 8.83 -5.25 -25.04
C GLY A 438 9.96 -4.77 -25.98
N PRO A 439 9.96 -5.23 -27.25
CA PRO A 439 10.90 -4.75 -28.26
C PRO A 439 10.68 -3.25 -28.52
N SER A 440 11.76 -2.46 -28.39
CA SER A 440 11.76 -1.03 -28.70
C SER A 440 11.82 -0.81 -30.22
N PRO A 441 11.16 0.20 -30.81
CA PRO A 441 11.27 0.49 -32.24
C PRO A 441 12.59 1.15 -32.68
N GLY A 442 13.57 1.42 -31.80
CA GLY A 442 14.76 2.18 -32.21
C GLY A 442 15.94 2.16 -31.23
N ALA A 443 17.08 2.67 -31.73
CA ALA A 443 18.41 2.67 -31.10
C ALA A 443 18.66 3.86 -30.13
N GLY A 444 17.61 4.46 -29.56
CA GLY A 444 17.74 5.44 -28.49
C GLY A 444 18.04 4.75 -27.17
N GLY A 445 19.21 5.03 -26.59
CA GLY A 445 19.71 4.41 -25.37
C GLY A 445 19.88 5.41 -24.23
N HIS A 446 20.22 4.87 -23.06
CA HIS A 446 20.81 5.66 -21.98
C HIS A 446 22.21 6.11 -22.36
N CYS A 447 22.56 7.31 -21.91
CA CYS A 447 23.94 7.68 -21.60
C CYS A 447 24.00 8.04 -20.10
#